data_AF-A0A523W4N5-F1
#
_entry.id   AF-A0A523W4N5-F1
#
_cell.length_a   1.000
_cell.length_b   1.000
_cell.length_c   1.000
_cell.angle_alpha   90.00
_cell.angle_beta   90.00
_cell.angle_gamma   90.00
#
_symmetry.space_group_name_H-M   'P 1'
#
loop_
_entity.id
_entity.type
_entity.pdbx_description
1 polymer ?
#
loop_
_entity_poly.entity_id
_entity_poly.type
_entity_poly.pdbx_seq_one_letter_code
_entity_poly.pdbx_strand_id
1 'polypeptide(L)'
;MYNIIQKIIDECGPRMPCSPQEAKGAEIIKKELEETCDEVQIEPFKCHPRAALGWIRIVILLVITSFCLFFLIQLLLELFWAYFLSLLSSILMFLAILIAWEEFFSYKEFIDPLFKEKDSQNVIGKIKPSGEINKIIIFSGHHDSALQFNLLKYLKHGYVIVIFLGLGTFFIWFLGSLIFGILTIFAFLLNFALIYDFFLNVALWLLIIGALPMLFLFFFVTPGKKANKVPGAVDNLSAIAIILGVGRYLKNHMELIPANTEIRLISFGCEEAFLRGAYRYVEAHLEELKNYDAECVNLDAIQSIDYIAFSDKEPTTRTIHSEEVVQKL
;
A
#
# COMPACT_ATOMS: atom_id res chain seq x y z
N MET A 1 1.04 -22.88 25.16
CA MET A 1 1.65 -21.85 24.28
C MET A 1 0.60 -21.46 23.27
N TYR A 2 0.33 -20.17 23.08
CA TYR A 2 -0.72 -19.70 22.19
C TYR A 2 -0.25 -19.80 20.74
N ASN A 3 -0.71 -20.84 20.02
CA ASN A 3 -0.21 -21.21 18.70
C ASN A 3 -1.07 -20.63 17.55
N ILE A 4 -1.69 -19.46 17.76
CA ILE A 4 -2.66 -18.90 16.81
C ILE A 4 -2.05 -18.61 15.44
N ILE A 5 -0.80 -18.14 15.40
CA ILE A 5 -0.08 -17.87 14.15
C ILE A 5 0.06 -19.15 13.33
N GLN A 6 0.56 -20.22 13.96
CA GLN A 6 0.73 -21.52 13.31
C GLN A 6 -0.61 -22.09 12.85
N LYS A 7 -1.64 -22.01 13.70
CA LYS A 7 -3.01 -22.43 13.37
C LYS A 7 -3.54 -21.73 12.11
N ILE A 8 -3.45 -20.40 12.04
CA ILE A 8 -3.92 -19.65 10.86
C ILE A 8 -3.09 -19.99 9.61
N ILE A 9 -1.77 -20.15 9.73
CA ILE A 9 -0.92 -20.54 8.60
C ILE A 9 -1.29 -21.94 8.09
N ASP A 10 -1.47 -22.91 8.98
CA ASP A 10 -1.75 -24.29 8.59
C ASP A 10 -3.17 -24.45 8.03
N GLU A 11 -4.15 -23.76 8.61
CA GLU A 11 -5.54 -23.87 8.18
C GLU A 11 -5.87 -23.01 6.96
N CYS A 12 -5.31 -21.79 6.85
CA CYS A 12 -5.64 -20.85 5.79
C CYS A 12 -4.59 -20.81 4.69
N GLY A 13 -3.31 -21.00 5.02
CA GLY A 13 -2.20 -20.67 4.13
C GLY A 13 -2.03 -19.16 3.93
N PRO A 14 -1.38 -18.72 2.83
CA PRO A 14 -1.31 -17.31 2.42
C PRO A 14 -2.69 -16.67 2.21
N ARG A 15 -2.86 -15.44 2.70
CA ARG A 15 -4.15 -14.72 2.82
C ARG A 15 -4.11 -13.39 2.08
N MET A 16 -3.74 -13.40 0.80
CA MET A 16 -3.74 -12.18 -0.01
C MET A 16 -5.07 -11.39 0.11
N PRO A 17 -5.04 -10.06 -0.06
CA PRO A 17 -6.24 -9.22 -0.07
C PRO A 17 -7.38 -9.74 -0.97
N CYS A 18 -8.59 -9.74 -0.41
CA CYS A 18 -9.86 -10.27 -0.91
C CYS A 18 -9.79 -11.73 -1.38
N SER A 19 -9.12 -12.58 -0.62
CA SER A 19 -9.06 -14.02 -0.89
C SER A 19 -9.98 -14.82 0.03
N PRO A 20 -10.45 -16.01 -0.40
CA PRO A 20 -11.16 -16.92 0.50
C PRO A 20 -10.33 -17.28 1.74
N GLN A 21 -9.00 -17.30 1.63
CA GLN A 21 -8.08 -17.56 2.73
C GLN A 21 -8.07 -16.41 3.75
N GLU A 22 -8.10 -15.15 3.29
CA GLU A 22 -8.25 -13.97 4.15
C GLU A 22 -9.56 -14.04 4.94
N ALA A 23 -10.69 -14.30 4.27
CA ALA A 23 -11.98 -14.50 4.94
C ALA A 23 -11.95 -15.65 5.95
N LYS A 24 -11.31 -16.77 5.62
CA LYS A 24 -11.12 -17.88 6.57
C LYS A 24 -10.28 -17.45 7.78
N GLY A 25 -9.22 -16.66 7.57
CA GLY A 25 -8.41 -16.08 8.65
C GLY A 25 -9.24 -15.18 9.57
N ALA A 26 -10.05 -14.30 8.98
CA ALA A 26 -10.97 -13.44 9.72
C ALA A 26 -11.94 -14.24 10.61
N GLU A 27 -12.52 -15.32 10.09
CA GLU A 27 -13.41 -16.21 10.86
C GLU A 27 -12.70 -16.90 12.04
N ILE A 28 -11.44 -17.31 11.87
CA ILE A 28 -10.66 -17.88 12.98
C ILE A 28 -10.44 -16.81 14.06
N ILE A 29 -10.04 -15.60 13.66
CA ILE A 29 -9.77 -14.48 14.58
C ILE A 29 -11.05 -14.07 15.32
N LYS A 30 -12.19 -14.01 14.62
CA LYS A 30 -13.50 -13.72 15.21
C LYS A 30 -13.81 -14.67 16.35
N LYS A 31 -13.63 -15.98 16.15
CA LYS A 31 -13.89 -16.99 17.19
C LYS A 31 -12.99 -16.81 18.41
N GLU A 32 -11.73 -16.44 18.20
CA GLU A 32 -10.80 -16.19 19.30
C GLU A 32 -11.20 -14.93 20.09
N LEU A 33 -11.67 -13.88 19.41
CA LEU A 33 -12.19 -12.67 20.06
C LEU A 33 -13.50 -12.92 20.81
N GLU A 34 -14.37 -13.81 20.31
CA GLU A 34 -15.64 -14.17 20.97
C GLU A 34 -15.41 -14.83 22.35
N GLU A 35 -14.22 -15.40 22.58
CA GLU A 35 -13.84 -15.91 23.89
C GLU A 35 -13.50 -14.80 24.89
N THR A 36 -13.20 -13.59 24.46
CA THR A 36 -12.62 -12.54 25.31
C THR A 36 -13.34 -11.19 25.30
N CYS A 37 -14.09 -10.90 24.25
CA CYS A 37 -14.80 -9.64 24.05
C CYS A 37 -16.29 -9.79 24.35
N ASP A 38 -16.94 -8.69 24.72
CA ASP A 38 -18.39 -8.64 24.96
C ASP A 38 -19.18 -8.63 23.65
N GLU A 39 -18.61 -8.05 22.61
CA GLU A 39 -19.21 -7.93 21.28
C GLU A 39 -18.15 -8.17 20.22
N VAL A 40 -18.44 -9.03 19.24
CA VAL A 40 -17.53 -9.29 18.12
C VAL A 40 -18.32 -9.26 16.83
N GLN A 41 -17.83 -8.48 15.87
CA GLN A 41 -18.45 -8.34 14.56
C GLN A 41 -17.41 -8.45 13.43
N ILE A 42 -17.87 -9.00 12.32
CA ILE A 42 -17.19 -8.90 11.04
C ILE A 42 -17.87 -7.77 10.28
N GLU A 43 -17.09 -6.76 9.90
CA GLU A 43 -17.55 -5.64 9.09
C GLU A 43 -17.10 -5.84 7.63
N PRO A 44 -18.02 -6.23 6.72
CA PRO A 44 -17.69 -6.42 5.33
C PRO A 44 -17.50 -5.09 4.61
N PHE A 45 -16.56 -5.06 3.67
CA PHE A 45 -16.37 -3.93 2.77
C PHE A 45 -15.93 -4.41 1.38
N LYS A 46 -15.93 -3.48 0.42
CA LYS A 46 -15.50 -3.75 -0.94
C LYS A 46 -14.32 -2.90 -1.35
N CYS A 47 -13.45 -3.47 -2.17
CA CYS A 47 -12.33 -2.75 -2.76
C CYS A 47 -11.78 -3.44 -4.03
N HIS A 48 -10.83 -2.79 -4.71
CA HIS A 48 -10.10 -3.35 -5.85
C HIS A 48 -8.65 -3.68 -5.47
N PRO A 49 -8.39 -4.80 -4.77
CA PRO A 49 -7.09 -5.08 -4.12
C PRO A 49 -5.91 -5.19 -5.09
N ARG A 50 -6.17 -5.24 -6.40
CA ARG A 50 -5.13 -5.38 -7.43
C ARG A 50 -4.65 -4.04 -7.99
N ALA A 51 -5.36 -2.94 -7.72
CA ALA A 51 -4.91 -1.61 -8.09
C ALA A 51 -3.64 -1.22 -7.30
N ALA A 52 -3.61 -1.54 -6.00
CA ALA A 52 -2.52 -1.20 -5.07
C ALA A 52 -1.10 -1.54 -5.57
N LEU A 53 -0.89 -2.69 -6.22
CA LEU A 53 0.41 -2.99 -6.88
C LEU A 53 0.30 -3.08 -8.40
N GLY A 54 -0.91 -2.92 -8.95
CA GLY A 54 -1.18 -2.92 -10.38
C GLY A 54 -0.69 -1.65 -11.07
N TRP A 55 -0.65 -0.53 -10.36
CA TRP A 55 -0.17 0.76 -10.88
C TRP A 55 1.24 0.67 -11.45
N ILE A 56 2.12 -0.15 -10.86
CA ILE A 56 3.51 -0.33 -11.30
C ILE A 56 3.56 -0.71 -12.78
N ARG A 57 2.71 -1.65 -13.21
CA ARG A 57 2.65 -2.08 -14.62
C ARG A 57 2.10 -0.99 -15.53
N ILE A 58 1.05 -0.30 -15.09
CA ILE A 58 0.45 0.78 -15.88
C ILE A 58 1.49 1.89 -16.10
N VAL A 59 2.16 2.33 -15.02
CA VAL A 59 3.22 3.34 -15.09
C VAL A 59 4.35 2.91 -16.02
N ILE A 60 4.84 1.67 -15.91
CA ILE A 60 5.91 1.18 -16.80
C ILE A 60 5.45 1.17 -18.27
N LEU A 61 4.22 0.76 -18.57
CA LEU A 61 3.69 0.80 -19.92
C LEU A 61 3.58 2.23 -20.46
N LEU A 62 3.16 3.19 -19.64
CA LEU A 62 3.12 4.61 -20.00
C LEU A 62 4.53 5.15 -20.29
N VAL A 63 5.51 4.81 -19.45
CA VAL A 63 6.92 5.21 -19.61
C VAL A 63 7.51 4.63 -20.89
N ILE A 64 7.36 3.32 -21.13
CA ILE A 64 7.85 2.66 -22.35
C ILE A 64 7.19 3.27 -23.59
N THR A 65 5.88 3.53 -23.54
CA THR A 65 5.16 4.17 -24.65
C THR A 65 5.71 5.57 -24.91
N SER A 66 5.96 6.36 -23.86
CA SER A 66 6.58 7.68 -23.98
C SER A 66 7.97 7.64 -24.62
N PHE A 67 8.83 6.67 -24.24
CA PHE A 67 10.12 6.45 -24.91
C PHE A 67 9.94 6.11 -26.38
N CYS A 68 9.03 5.20 -26.72
CA CYS A 68 8.75 4.83 -28.10
C CYS A 68 8.29 6.03 -28.94
N LEU A 69 7.41 6.88 -28.39
CA LEU A 69 6.98 8.11 -29.04
C LEU A 69 8.14 9.08 -29.27
N PHE A 70 9.05 9.21 -28.29
CA PHE A 70 10.23 10.07 -28.45
C PHE A 70 11.15 9.61 -29.59
N PHE A 71 11.43 8.30 -29.70
CA PHE A 71 12.23 7.78 -30.80
C PHE A 71 11.50 7.84 -32.14
N LEU A 72 10.17 7.72 -32.15
CA LEU A 72 9.37 7.87 -33.37
C LEU A 72 9.43 9.31 -33.94
N ILE A 73 9.60 10.33 -33.09
CA ILE A 73 9.79 11.71 -33.53
C ILE A 73 11.01 11.85 -34.45
N GLN A 74 12.09 11.09 -34.22
CA GLN A 74 13.29 11.10 -35.08
C GLN A 74 12.96 10.76 -36.54
N LEU A 75 11.97 9.91 -36.77
CA LEU A 75 11.56 9.49 -38.11
C LEU A 75 10.65 10.52 -38.79
N LEU A 76 10.12 11.50 -38.04
CA LEU A 76 9.05 12.40 -38.46
C LEU A 76 9.37 13.90 -38.22
N LEU A 77 10.64 14.25 -37.97
CA LEU A 77 11.10 15.56 -37.48
C LEU A 77 10.59 16.78 -38.27
N GLU A 78 10.33 16.64 -39.57
CA GLU A 78 9.88 17.73 -40.46
C GLU A 78 8.35 17.87 -40.54
N LEU A 79 7.59 17.02 -39.85
CA LEU A 79 6.14 16.99 -39.94
C LEU A 79 5.50 17.63 -38.70
N PHE A 80 4.36 18.29 -38.91
CA PHE A 80 3.45 18.75 -37.85
C PHE A 80 3.20 17.68 -36.76
N TRP A 81 3.23 16.41 -37.15
CA TRP A 81 3.07 15.26 -36.26
C TRP A 81 4.15 15.15 -35.18
N ALA A 82 5.38 15.61 -35.41
CA ALA A 82 6.44 15.58 -34.39
C ALA A 82 6.06 16.38 -33.13
N TYR A 83 5.42 17.55 -33.30
CA TYR A 83 4.96 18.37 -32.19
C TYR A 83 3.85 17.66 -31.38
N PHE A 84 2.89 17.06 -32.08
CA PHE A 84 1.82 16.30 -31.44
C PHE A 84 2.35 15.10 -30.66
N LEU A 85 3.28 14.33 -31.24
CA LEU A 85 3.90 13.18 -30.58
C LEU A 85 4.73 13.59 -29.35
N SER A 86 5.43 14.73 -29.42
CA SER A 86 6.16 15.27 -28.28
C SER A 86 5.22 15.62 -27.12
N LEU A 87 4.11 16.31 -27.41
CA LEU A 87 3.11 16.66 -26.41
C LEU A 87 2.46 15.40 -25.81
N LEU A 88 2.10 14.44 -26.65
CA LEU A 88 1.55 13.16 -26.20
C LEU A 88 2.53 12.43 -25.28
N SER A 89 3.82 12.40 -25.61
CA SER A 89 4.85 11.80 -24.76
C SER A 89 4.91 12.45 -23.37
N SER A 90 4.90 13.79 -23.30
CA SER A 90 4.87 14.52 -22.03
C SER A 90 3.57 14.26 -21.23
N ILE A 91 2.41 14.17 -21.91
CA ILE A 91 1.12 13.86 -21.27
C ILE A 91 1.13 12.45 -20.66
N LEU A 92 1.66 11.46 -21.37
CA LEU A 92 1.79 10.09 -20.85
C LEU A 92 2.65 10.04 -19.60
N MET A 93 3.76 10.80 -19.57
CA MET A 93 4.63 10.89 -18.41
C MET A 93 4.00 11.64 -17.24
N PHE A 94 3.24 12.70 -17.51
CA PHE A 94 2.45 13.38 -16.49
C PHE A 94 1.40 12.45 -15.87
N LEU A 95 0.68 11.69 -16.70
CA LEU A 95 -0.28 10.69 -16.24
C LEU A 95 0.41 9.59 -15.41
N ALA A 96 1.60 9.14 -15.81
CA ALA A 96 2.37 8.15 -15.07
C ALA A 96 2.77 8.65 -13.67
N ILE A 97 3.21 9.90 -13.55
CA ILE A 97 3.52 10.54 -12.26
C ILE A 97 2.25 10.70 -11.42
N LEU A 98 1.14 11.14 -12.02
CA LEU A 98 -0.13 11.29 -11.32
C LEU A 98 -0.60 9.95 -10.74
N ILE A 99 -0.58 8.88 -11.52
CA ILE A 99 -0.94 7.53 -11.05
C ILE A 99 -0.03 7.09 -9.91
N ALA A 100 1.30 7.23 -10.06
CA ALA A 100 2.23 6.85 -9.00
C ALA A 100 2.01 7.67 -7.72
N TRP A 101 1.71 8.97 -7.86
CA TRP A 101 1.45 9.86 -6.73
C TRP A 101 0.18 9.52 -5.96
N GLU A 102 -0.92 9.34 -6.69
CA GLU A 102 -2.21 9.04 -6.08
C GLU A 102 -2.22 7.64 -5.46
N GLU A 103 -1.73 6.62 -6.17
CA GLU A 103 -1.75 5.24 -5.68
C GLU A 103 -0.71 4.98 -4.60
N PHE A 104 0.57 5.33 -4.81
CA PHE A 104 1.65 4.92 -3.91
C PHE A 104 1.97 5.93 -2.82
N PHE A 105 1.95 7.24 -3.12
CA PHE A 105 2.29 8.28 -2.12
C PHE A 105 1.09 8.82 -1.36
N SER A 106 -0.13 8.53 -1.82
CA SER A 106 -1.36 9.04 -1.20
C SER A 106 -2.35 7.94 -0.86
N TYR A 107 -2.09 6.69 -1.27
CA TYR A 107 -2.96 5.52 -1.07
C TYR A 107 -4.42 5.77 -1.51
N LYS A 108 -4.61 6.63 -2.53
CA LYS A 108 -5.93 6.89 -3.11
C LYS A 108 -6.24 5.84 -4.17
N GLU A 109 -7.49 5.43 -4.20
CA GLU A 109 -8.05 4.47 -5.15
C GLU A 109 -8.32 5.13 -6.52
N PHE A 110 -7.27 5.58 -7.20
CA PHE A 110 -7.32 6.40 -8.41
C PHE A 110 -7.50 5.58 -9.70
N ILE A 111 -6.75 4.48 -9.86
CA ILE A 111 -6.87 3.56 -11.00
C ILE A 111 -7.76 2.35 -10.70
N ASP A 112 -8.30 2.28 -9.49
CA ASP A 112 -9.19 1.23 -8.99
C ASP A 112 -10.27 0.77 -9.98
N PRO A 113 -11.00 1.66 -10.69
CA PRO A 113 -12.03 1.27 -11.65
C PRO A 113 -11.53 0.40 -12.81
N LEU A 114 -10.21 0.33 -13.06
CA LEU A 114 -9.60 -0.54 -14.07
C LEU A 114 -9.43 -1.98 -13.59
N PHE A 115 -9.64 -2.24 -12.30
CA PHE A 115 -9.48 -3.53 -11.66
C PHE A 115 -10.83 -4.10 -11.25
N LYS A 116 -10.84 -5.37 -10.84
CA LYS A 116 -12.06 -6.05 -10.40
C LYS A 116 -12.31 -5.77 -8.91
N GLU A 117 -13.53 -5.28 -8.61
CA GLU A 117 -14.03 -5.15 -7.24
C GLU A 117 -14.19 -6.53 -6.59
N LYS A 118 -13.87 -6.61 -5.30
CA LYS A 118 -14.01 -7.81 -4.48
C LYS A 118 -14.37 -7.45 -3.05
N ASP A 119 -14.92 -8.44 -2.35
CA ASP A 119 -15.26 -8.35 -0.94
C ASP A 119 -14.04 -8.66 -0.06
N SER A 120 -13.92 -7.94 1.05
CA SER A 120 -13.05 -8.23 2.21
C SER A 120 -13.79 -7.81 3.49
N GLN A 121 -13.14 -7.92 4.63
CA GLN A 121 -13.75 -7.70 5.93
C GLN A 121 -12.74 -7.29 7.00
N ASN A 122 -13.19 -6.49 7.95
CA ASN A 122 -12.49 -6.27 9.22
C ASN A 122 -13.12 -7.14 10.31
N VAL A 123 -12.34 -7.48 11.34
CA VAL A 123 -12.85 -8.15 12.55
C VAL A 123 -12.67 -7.23 13.74
N ILE A 124 -13.77 -6.89 14.41
CA ILE A 124 -13.80 -5.93 15.52
C ILE A 124 -14.30 -6.67 16.76
N GLY A 125 -13.47 -6.79 17.79
CA GLY A 125 -13.87 -7.19 19.13
C GLY A 125 -13.93 -5.98 20.06
N LYS A 126 -14.99 -5.82 20.85
CA LYS A 126 -15.16 -4.73 21.81
C LYS A 126 -15.24 -5.29 23.23
N ILE A 127 -14.50 -4.68 24.15
CA ILE A 127 -14.63 -4.87 25.59
C ILE A 127 -15.26 -3.59 26.14
N LYS A 128 -16.46 -3.72 26.69
CA LYS A 128 -17.29 -2.59 27.09
C LYS A 128 -16.79 -1.96 28.39
N PRO A 129 -16.89 -0.64 28.53
CA PRO A 129 -16.64 0.03 29.80
C PRO A 129 -17.69 -0.39 30.84
N SER A 130 -17.34 -0.29 32.12
CA SER A 130 -18.30 -0.51 33.22
C SER A 130 -19.27 0.65 33.42
N GLY A 131 -18.96 1.85 32.90
CA GLY A 131 -19.74 3.07 33.00
C GLY A 131 -20.01 3.72 31.63
N GLU A 132 -20.34 5.01 31.64
CA GLU A 132 -20.59 5.76 30.41
C GLU A 132 -19.30 5.94 29.60
N ILE A 133 -19.37 5.58 28.32
CA ILE A 133 -18.25 5.69 27.39
C ILE A 133 -17.93 7.16 27.09
N ASN A 134 -16.66 7.53 27.23
CA ASN A 134 -16.14 8.79 26.71
C ASN A 134 -14.80 8.64 25.98
N LYS A 135 -14.18 7.45 26.03
CA LYS A 135 -12.91 7.15 25.38
C LYS A 135 -12.91 5.79 24.70
N ILE A 136 -12.31 5.70 23.52
CA ILE A 136 -12.01 4.43 22.84
C ILE A 136 -10.49 4.27 22.75
N ILE A 137 -9.99 3.09 23.14
CA ILE A 137 -8.61 2.69 22.85
C ILE A 137 -8.65 1.49 21.91
N ILE A 138 -8.00 1.62 20.76
CA ILE A 138 -7.92 0.59 19.73
C ILE A 138 -6.53 -0.04 19.79
N PHE A 139 -6.47 -1.36 19.87
CA PHE A 139 -5.29 -2.15 19.53
C PHE A 139 -5.55 -2.84 18.19
N SER A 140 -4.73 -2.56 17.19
CA SER A 140 -4.94 -3.08 15.85
C SER A 140 -3.75 -3.83 15.27
N GLY A 141 -4.06 -4.75 14.36
CA GLY A 141 -3.14 -5.35 13.40
C GLY A 141 -3.91 -5.72 12.13
N HIS A 142 -3.29 -6.47 11.23
CA HIS A 142 -3.95 -6.94 10.00
C HIS A 142 -3.79 -8.45 9.80
N HIS A 143 -4.79 -9.08 9.17
CA HIS A 143 -4.82 -10.53 8.97
C HIS A 143 -4.58 -10.98 7.54
N ASP A 144 -4.63 -10.06 6.58
CA ASP A 144 -4.19 -10.34 5.23
C ASP A 144 -2.67 -10.55 5.18
N SER A 145 -2.15 -10.88 4.00
CA SER A 145 -0.73 -11.12 3.82
C SER A 145 -0.28 -10.64 2.45
N ALA A 146 0.93 -10.11 2.39
CA ALA A 146 1.51 -9.57 1.17
C ALA A 146 1.37 -10.49 -0.06
N LEU A 147 1.25 -9.83 -1.21
CA LEU A 147 1.60 -10.46 -2.47
C LEU A 147 3.10 -10.74 -2.49
N GLN A 148 3.51 -11.90 -3.03
CA GLN A 148 4.95 -12.17 -3.14
C GLN A 148 5.63 -11.15 -4.05
N PHE A 149 6.51 -10.34 -3.48
CA PHE A 149 7.42 -9.48 -4.24
C PHE A 149 8.51 -10.36 -4.86
N ASN A 150 8.42 -10.57 -6.17
CA ASN A 150 9.30 -11.48 -6.89
C ASN A 150 10.75 -11.02 -6.81
N LEU A 151 10.99 -9.70 -6.95
CA LEU A 151 12.35 -9.17 -6.91
C LEU A 151 13.00 -9.38 -5.54
N LEU A 152 12.27 -9.11 -4.45
CA LEU A 152 12.77 -9.39 -3.09
C LEU A 152 13.03 -10.90 -2.90
N LYS A 153 12.13 -11.76 -3.37
CA LYS A 153 12.28 -13.22 -3.24
C LYS A 153 13.56 -13.73 -3.89
N TYR A 154 13.84 -13.30 -5.12
CA TYR A 154 14.93 -13.84 -5.94
C TYR A 154 16.24 -13.05 -5.84
N LEU A 155 16.19 -11.71 -5.77
CA LEU A 155 17.38 -10.85 -5.74
C LEU A 155 17.81 -10.47 -4.32
N LYS A 156 16.99 -10.77 -3.30
CA LYS A 156 17.22 -10.31 -1.91
C LYS A 156 17.46 -8.80 -1.92
N HIS A 157 18.49 -8.30 -1.22
CA HIS A 157 18.84 -6.88 -1.18
C HIS A 157 19.12 -6.24 -2.55
N GLY A 158 19.46 -7.03 -3.58
CA GLY A 158 19.65 -6.53 -4.94
C GLY A 158 18.39 -5.90 -5.55
N TYR A 159 17.19 -6.21 -5.04
CA TYR A 159 15.95 -5.57 -5.50
C TYR A 159 15.92 -4.05 -5.25
N VAL A 160 16.63 -3.59 -4.21
CA VAL A 160 16.70 -2.16 -3.85
C VAL A 160 17.37 -1.37 -4.98
N ILE A 161 18.45 -1.92 -5.55
CA ILE A 161 19.16 -1.33 -6.68
C ILE A 161 18.22 -1.23 -7.89
N VAL A 162 17.45 -2.29 -8.17
CA VAL A 162 16.48 -2.32 -9.27
C VAL A 162 15.40 -1.24 -9.09
N ILE A 163 14.88 -1.10 -7.87
CA ILE A 163 13.89 -0.06 -7.55
C ILE A 163 14.48 1.33 -7.79
N PHE A 164 15.67 1.64 -7.24
CA PHE A 164 16.25 2.97 -7.37
C PHE A 164 16.66 3.30 -8.81
N LEU A 165 17.18 2.35 -9.58
CA LEU A 165 17.48 2.56 -11.00
C LEU A 165 16.19 2.80 -11.81
N GLY A 166 15.13 2.05 -11.52
CA GLY A 166 13.82 2.25 -12.14
C GLY A 166 13.21 3.61 -11.80
N LEU A 167 13.15 3.97 -10.51
CA LEU A 167 12.65 5.27 -10.06
C LEU A 167 13.50 6.42 -10.60
N GLY A 168 14.83 6.29 -10.58
CA GLY A 168 15.74 7.28 -11.15
C GLY A 168 15.48 7.49 -12.64
N THR A 169 15.37 6.40 -13.40
CA THR A 169 15.01 6.47 -14.84
C THR A 169 13.65 7.14 -15.02
N PHE A 170 12.65 6.75 -14.23
CA PHE A 170 11.30 7.30 -14.29
C PHE A 170 11.27 8.82 -14.08
N PHE A 171 11.90 9.32 -13.00
CA PHE A 171 11.88 10.74 -12.68
C PHE A 171 12.74 11.57 -13.64
N ILE A 172 13.93 11.08 -14.03
CA ILE A 172 14.78 11.79 -14.99
C ILE A 172 14.08 11.84 -16.36
N TRP A 173 13.44 10.74 -16.78
CA TRP A 173 12.68 10.72 -18.02
C TRP A 173 11.45 11.63 -17.97
N PHE A 174 10.74 11.70 -16.85
CA PHE A 174 9.63 12.64 -16.68
C PHE A 174 10.09 14.08 -16.91
N LEU A 175 11.14 14.52 -16.22
CA LEU A 175 11.70 15.86 -16.40
C LEU A 175 12.21 16.08 -17.82
N GLY A 176 12.94 15.11 -18.39
CA GLY A 176 13.46 15.16 -19.76
C GLY A 176 12.35 15.32 -20.79
N SER A 177 11.31 14.48 -20.70
CA SER A 177 10.15 14.50 -21.61
C SER A 177 9.32 15.78 -21.49
N LEU A 178 9.21 16.36 -20.28
CA LEU A 178 8.50 17.61 -20.05
C LEU A 178 9.26 18.80 -20.65
N ILE A 179 10.56 18.92 -20.33
CA ILE A 179 11.42 19.99 -20.87
C ILE A 179 11.47 19.88 -22.39
N PHE A 180 11.64 18.66 -22.94
CA PHE A 180 11.64 18.43 -24.38
C PHE A 180 10.32 18.87 -25.03
N GLY A 181 9.18 18.51 -24.44
CA GLY A 181 7.86 18.92 -24.94
C GLY A 181 7.68 20.44 -24.95
N ILE A 182 8.06 21.11 -23.85
CA ILE A 182 8.01 22.57 -23.76
C ILE A 182 8.90 23.23 -24.81
N LEU A 183 10.17 22.80 -24.92
CA LEU A 183 11.11 23.35 -25.90
C LEU A 183 10.65 23.10 -27.34
N THR A 184 10.03 21.96 -27.61
CA THR A 184 9.46 21.63 -28.93
C THR A 184 8.32 22.59 -29.32
N ILE A 185 7.46 22.96 -28.37
CA ILE A 185 6.41 23.98 -28.58
C ILE A 185 7.04 25.36 -28.82
N PHE A 186 8.01 25.75 -28.01
CA PHE A 186 8.66 27.06 -28.17
C PHE A 186 9.47 27.15 -29.47
N ALA A 187 10.14 26.08 -29.88
CA ALA A 187 10.87 26.00 -31.14
C ALA A 187 9.92 26.24 -32.34
N PHE A 188 8.72 25.66 -32.29
CA PHE A 188 7.67 25.89 -33.27
C PHE A 188 7.19 27.36 -33.29
N LEU A 189 6.87 27.91 -32.11
CA LEU A 189 6.29 29.26 -32.00
C LEU A 189 7.28 30.39 -32.29
N LEU A 190 8.54 30.20 -31.92
CA LEU A 190 9.60 31.22 -31.98
C LEU A 190 10.63 30.95 -33.09
N ASN A 191 10.46 29.86 -33.84
CA ASN A 191 11.30 29.47 -34.97
C ASN A 191 12.80 29.36 -34.64
N PHE A 192 13.15 28.67 -33.54
CA PHE A 192 14.55 28.36 -33.21
C PHE A 192 14.84 26.85 -33.29
N ALA A 193 16.12 26.52 -33.46
CA ALA A 193 16.57 25.13 -33.57
C ALA A 193 16.54 24.39 -32.23
N LEU A 194 15.92 23.22 -32.20
CA LEU A 194 15.85 22.37 -31.02
C LEU A 194 17.19 21.65 -30.78
N ILE A 195 17.63 21.56 -29.52
CA ILE A 195 18.83 20.80 -29.11
C ILE A 195 18.55 19.28 -29.04
N TYR A 196 18.01 18.71 -30.11
CA TYR A 196 17.52 17.33 -30.12
C TYR A 196 18.59 16.29 -29.76
N ASP A 197 19.81 16.44 -30.28
CA ASP A 197 20.91 15.49 -30.02
C ASP A 197 21.21 15.32 -28.53
N PHE A 198 21.09 16.40 -27.74
CA PHE A 198 21.24 16.31 -26.28
C PHE A 198 20.17 15.40 -25.68
N PHE A 199 18.89 15.61 -26.03
CA PHE A 199 17.79 14.80 -25.53
C PHE A 199 17.86 13.36 -26.03
N LEU A 200 18.30 13.12 -27.26
CA LEU A 200 18.52 11.79 -27.80
C LEU A 200 19.58 11.04 -27.00
N ASN A 201 20.72 11.67 -26.73
CA ASN A 201 21.76 11.08 -25.90
C ASN A 201 21.26 10.74 -24.49
N VAL A 202 20.52 11.65 -23.86
CA VAL A 202 19.90 11.40 -22.55
C VAL A 202 18.95 10.20 -22.62
N ALA A 203 18.05 10.17 -23.62
CA ALA A 203 17.09 9.08 -23.79
C ALA A 203 17.78 7.72 -24.02
N LEU A 204 18.85 7.68 -24.80
CA LEU A 204 19.64 6.47 -25.05
C LEU A 204 20.31 5.95 -23.77
N TRP A 205 20.95 6.83 -22.99
CA TRP A 205 21.54 6.43 -21.71
C TRP A 205 20.50 5.93 -20.71
N LEU A 206 19.35 6.60 -20.63
CA LEU A 206 18.25 6.17 -19.79
C LEU A 206 17.66 4.82 -20.24
N LEU A 207 17.61 4.57 -21.55
CA LEU A 207 17.19 3.27 -22.07
C LEU A 207 18.19 2.17 -21.68
N ILE A 208 19.49 2.41 -21.84
CA ILE A 208 20.55 1.45 -21.49
C ILE A 208 20.52 1.12 -20.00
N ILE A 209 20.43 2.15 -19.14
CA ILE A 209 20.46 1.98 -17.68
C ILE A 209 19.12 1.46 -17.16
N GLY A 210 18.01 1.94 -17.72
CA GLY A 210 16.67 1.78 -17.18
C GLY A 210 15.84 0.64 -17.76
N ALA A 211 16.15 0.14 -18.97
CA ALA A 211 15.33 -0.89 -19.61
C ALA A 211 15.25 -2.19 -18.79
N LEU A 212 16.39 -2.69 -18.29
CA LEU A 212 16.42 -3.90 -17.47
C LEU A 212 15.72 -3.70 -16.11
N PRO A 213 15.98 -2.63 -15.34
CA PRO A 213 15.22 -2.33 -14.13
C PRO A 213 13.71 -2.23 -14.38
N MET A 214 13.27 -1.53 -15.42
CA MET A 214 11.85 -1.40 -15.77
C MET A 214 11.23 -2.75 -16.12
N LEU A 215 11.93 -3.59 -16.87
CA LEU A 215 11.48 -4.95 -17.17
C LEU A 215 11.31 -5.78 -15.89
N PHE A 216 12.26 -5.71 -14.96
CA PHE A 216 12.16 -6.41 -13.69
C PHE A 216 11.02 -5.87 -12.82
N LEU A 217 10.83 -4.56 -12.75
CA LEU A 217 9.71 -3.94 -12.03
C LEU A 217 8.35 -4.30 -12.64
N PHE A 218 8.26 -4.52 -13.95
CA PHE A 218 7.02 -5.00 -14.59
C PHE A 218 6.57 -6.36 -14.03
N PHE A 219 7.53 -7.17 -13.59
CA PHE A 219 7.32 -8.46 -12.93
C PHE A 219 7.43 -8.41 -11.41
N PHE A 220 7.33 -7.22 -10.80
CA PHE A 220 7.43 -7.03 -9.35
C PHE A 220 6.52 -7.99 -8.56
N VAL A 221 5.28 -8.17 -9.02
CA VAL A 221 4.32 -9.14 -8.48
C VAL A 221 3.71 -9.99 -9.59
N THR A 222 3.57 -11.29 -9.34
CA THR A 222 2.92 -12.21 -10.30
C THR A 222 1.41 -11.92 -10.40
N PRO A 223 0.79 -11.90 -11.61
CA PRO A 223 -0.64 -11.68 -11.71
C PRO A 223 -1.47 -12.79 -11.04
N GLY A 224 -2.60 -12.40 -10.44
CA GLY A 224 -3.61 -13.33 -9.94
C GLY A 224 -3.19 -14.14 -8.72
N LYS A 225 -3.77 -15.34 -8.57
CA LYS A 225 -3.62 -16.21 -7.39
C LYS A 225 -2.18 -16.70 -7.18
N LYS A 226 -1.34 -16.71 -8.22
CA LYS A 226 0.06 -17.17 -8.16
C LYS A 226 0.94 -16.30 -7.25
N ALA A 227 0.54 -15.06 -6.95
CA ALA A 227 1.24 -14.22 -5.98
C ALA A 227 0.88 -14.55 -4.51
N ASN A 228 -0.13 -15.37 -4.26
CA ASN A 228 -0.55 -15.74 -2.90
C ASN A 228 0.40 -16.79 -2.30
N LYS A 229 1.55 -16.33 -1.81
CA LYS A 229 2.63 -17.23 -1.32
C LYS A 229 3.21 -16.82 0.03
N VAL A 230 2.97 -15.59 0.49
CA VAL A 230 3.54 -15.08 1.74
C VAL A 230 2.66 -15.56 2.90
N PRO A 231 3.20 -16.24 3.91
CA PRO A 231 2.39 -16.75 5.02
C PRO A 231 1.92 -15.66 6.00
N GLY A 232 2.61 -14.51 6.01
CA GLY A 232 2.28 -13.35 6.85
C GLY A 232 2.44 -13.60 8.35
N ALA A 233 3.48 -14.35 8.76
CA ALA A 233 3.69 -14.71 10.17
C ALA A 233 4.07 -13.49 11.03
N VAL A 234 5.04 -12.71 10.55
CA VAL A 234 5.48 -11.45 11.18
C VAL A 234 4.67 -10.27 10.66
N ASP A 235 4.31 -10.28 9.38
CA ASP A 235 3.51 -9.24 8.73
C ASP A 235 2.18 -9.86 8.26
N ASN A 236 1.13 -9.89 9.09
CA ASN A 236 1.09 -9.32 10.45
C ASN A 236 0.34 -10.18 11.48
N LEU A 237 0.39 -11.51 11.34
CA LEU A 237 -0.19 -12.41 12.34
C LEU A 237 0.44 -12.28 13.73
N SER A 238 1.67 -11.76 13.85
CA SER A 238 2.26 -11.44 15.15
C SER A 238 1.49 -10.37 15.89
N ALA A 239 1.05 -9.29 15.22
CA ALA A 239 0.18 -8.31 15.85
C ALA A 239 -1.16 -8.93 16.25
N ILE A 240 -1.73 -9.77 15.36
CA ILE A 240 -2.97 -10.50 15.67
C ILE A 240 -2.82 -11.38 16.91
N ALA A 241 -1.69 -12.07 17.08
CA ALA A 241 -1.43 -12.84 18.28
C ALA A 241 -1.37 -11.97 19.54
N ILE A 242 -0.79 -10.76 19.43
CA ILE A 242 -0.70 -9.80 20.55
C ILE A 242 -2.09 -9.26 20.90
N ILE A 243 -2.90 -8.78 19.95
CA ILE A 243 -4.23 -8.23 20.26
C ILE A 243 -5.13 -9.30 20.92
N LEU A 244 -5.05 -10.54 20.45
CA LEU A 244 -5.77 -11.66 21.06
C LEU A 244 -5.25 -11.96 22.47
N GLY A 245 -3.94 -11.84 22.68
CA GLY A 245 -3.32 -11.91 24.00
C GLY A 245 -3.78 -10.80 24.95
N VAL A 246 -3.89 -9.56 24.46
CA VAL A 246 -4.43 -8.42 25.22
C VAL A 246 -5.86 -8.71 25.66
N GLY A 247 -6.71 -9.20 24.76
CA GLY A 247 -8.08 -9.61 25.12
C GLY A 247 -8.12 -10.68 26.20
N ARG A 248 -7.29 -11.73 26.08
CA ARG A 248 -7.20 -12.80 27.09
C ARG A 248 -6.70 -12.29 28.44
N TYR A 249 -5.77 -11.35 28.44
CA TYR A 249 -5.24 -10.73 29.66
C TYR A 249 -6.29 -9.85 30.33
N LEU A 250 -6.86 -8.89 29.59
CA LEU A 250 -7.85 -7.95 30.11
C LEU A 250 -9.12 -8.63 30.62
N LYS A 251 -9.56 -9.74 30.00
CA LYS A 251 -10.70 -10.53 30.48
C LYS A 251 -10.56 -10.94 31.96
N ASN A 252 -9.34 -11.22 32.41
CA ASN A 252 -9.05 -11.61 33.79
C ASN A 252 -8.58 -10.43 34.67
N HIS A 253 -8.45 -9.25 34.07
CA HIS A 253 -7.88 -8.04 34.67
C HIS A 253 -8.71 -6.80 34.30
N MET A 254 -10.04 -6.92 34.41
CA MET A 254 -10.97 -5.85 34.03
C MET A 254 -10.77 -4.57 34.86
N GLU A 255 -10.17 -4.68 36.05
CA GLU A 255 -9.77 -3.54 36.89
C GLU A 255 -8.73 -2.61 36.25
N LEU A 256 -8.03 -3.08 35.21
CA LEU A 256 -7.08 -2.27 34.45
C LEU A 256 -7.76 -1.36 33.41
N ILE A 257 -9.01 -1.65 33.06
CA ILE A 257 -9.77 -0.85 32.10
C ILE A 257 -10.45 0.31 32.85
N PRO A 258 -10.16 1.57 32.51
CA PRO A 258 -10.86 2.70 33.13
C PRO A 258 -12.37 2.61 32.88
N ALA A 259 -13.17 3.01 33.87
CA ALA A 259 -14.63 2.82 33.86
C ALA A 259 -15.37 3.46 32.67
N ASN A 260 -14.75 4.42 32.01
CA ASN A 260 -15.26 5.22 30.89
C ASN A 260 -14.64 4.85 29.53
N THR A 261 -13.78 3.83 29.48
CA THR A 261 -12.99 3.48 28.29
C THR A 261 -13.46 2.16 27.68
N GLU A 262 -13.81 2.19 26.39
CA GLU A 262 -14.01 0.99 25.59
C GLU A 262 -12.69 0.55 24.96
N ILE A 263 -12.38 -0.74 25.03
CA ILE A 263 -11.23 -1.31 24.32
C ILE A 263 -11.72 -1.99 23.05
N ARG A 264 -11.12 -1.64 21.90
CA ARG A 264 -11.37 -2.32 20.63
C ARG A 264 -10.13 -3.09 20.21
N LEU A 265 -10.30 -4.38 19.96
CA LEU A 265 -9.29 -5.27 19.40
C LEU A 265 -9.65 -5.50 17.94
N ILE A 266 -8.89 -4.91 17.02
CA ILE A 266 -9.26 -4.87 15.61
C ILE A 266 -8.23 -5.59 14.75
N SER A 267 -8.73 -6.47 13.89
CA SER A 267 -7.96 -7.09 12.82
C SER A 267 -8.46 -6.55 11.49
N PHE A 268 -7.70 -5.65 10.88
CA PHE A 268 -8.03 -5.08 9.58
C PHE A 268 -7.76 -6.08 8.44
N GLY A 269 -8.62 -6.06 7.43
CA GLY A 269 -8.37 -6.72 6.15
C GLY A 269 -7.78 -5.75 5.12
N CYS A 270 -7.13 -6.28 4.10
CA CYS A 270 -6.58 -5.50 2.99
C CYS A 270 -5.66 -4.34 3.41
N GLU A 271 -4.84 -4.52 4.44
CA GLU A 271 -3.73 -3.61 4.76
C GLU A 271 -2.72 -3.62 3.59
N GLU A 272 -2.41 -4.81 3.09
CA GLU A 272 -1.43 -5.06 2.01
C GLU A 272 -1.93 -4.60 0.64
N ALA A 273 -3.16 -4.07 0.61
CA ALA A 273 -3.75 -3.36 -0.51
C ALA A 273 -3.82 -1.85 -0.27
N PHE A 274 -2.88 -1.29 0.50
CA PHE A 274 -2.80 0.12 0.90
C PHE A 274 -3.89 0.55 1.89
N LEU A 275 -3.93 -0.13 3.05
CA LEU A 275 -4.72 0.27 4.24
C LEU A 275 -6.24 0.30 4.05
N ARG A 276 -6.77 -0.43 3.06
CA ARG A 276 -8.17 -0.28 2.64
C ARG A 276 -9.16 -0.64 3.75
N GLY A 277 -8.92 -1.69 4.52
CA GLY A 277 -9.79 -2.04 5.64
C GLY A 277 -9.82 -0.97 6.72
N ALA A 278 -8.67 -0.39 7.06
CA ALA A 278 -8.60 0.71 8.02
C ALA A 278 -9.35 1.96 7.52
N TYR A 279 -9.20 2.32 6.24
CA TYR A 279 -9.97 3.43 5.65
C TYR A 279 -11.47 3.21 5.72
N ARG A 280 -11.97 2.01 5.38
CA ARG A 280 -13.40 1.71 5.46
C ARG A 280 -13.94 1.73 6.89
N TYR A 281 -13.15 1.25 7.84
CA TYR A 281 -13.52 1.33 9.26
C TYR A 281 -13.62 2.79 9.73
N VAL A 282 -12.60 3.61 9.45
CA VAL A 282 -12.61 5.03 9.84
C VAL A 282 -13.76 5.77 9.15
N GLU A 283 -14.04 5.49 7.86
CA GLU A 283 -15.17 6.09 7.15
C GLU A 283 -16.52 5.75 7.79
N ALA A 284 -16.73 4.48 8.16
CA ALA A 284 -17.97 4.03 8.80
C ALA A 284 -18.14 4.51 10.24
N HIS A 285 -17.04 4.73 10.96
CA HIS A 285 -17.03 5.05 12.39
C HIS A 285 -16.52 6.47 12.71
N LEU A 286 -16.34 7.34 11.71
CA LEU A 286 -15.61 8.61 11.87
C LEU A 286 -16.14 9.48 13.02
N GLU A 287 -17.45 9.68 13.06
CA GLU A 287 -18.08 10.54 14.06
C GLU A 287 -18.05 9.89 15.46
N GLU A 288 -18.20 8.57 15.54
CA GLU A 288 -18.04 7.83 16.79
C GLU A 288 -16.62 7.96 17.35
N LEU A 289 -15.61 7.74 16.51
CA LEU A 289 -14.19 7.81 16.88
C LEU A 289 -13.81 9.23 17.35
N LYS A 290 -14.35 10.28 16.71
CA LYS A 290 -14.15 11.67 17.16
C LYS A 290 -14.86 11.95 18.49
N ASN A 291 -16.10 11.52 18.63
CA ASN A 291 -16.92 11.79 19.82
C ASN A 291 -16.33 11.16 21.09
N TYR A 292 -15.64 10.02 20.94
CA TYR A 292 -15.05 9.28 22.04
C TYR A 292 -13.52 9.33 22.03
N ASP A 293 -12.91 10.42 21.54
CA ASP A 293 -11.47 10.69 21.63
C ASP A 293 -10.61 9.44 21.35
N ALA A 294 -10.88 8.78 20.22
CA ALA A 294 -10.33 7.46 19.96
C ALA A 294 -8.81 7.52 19.74
N GLU A 295 -8.07 6.73 20.51
CA GLU A 295 -6.63 6.51 20.34
C GLU A 295 -6.39 5.12 19.73
N CYS A 296 -5.45 5.02 18.79
CA CYS A 296 -5.10 3.75 18.15
C CYS A 296 -3.63 3.42 18.35
N VAL A 297 -3.39 2.25 18.93
CA VAL A 297 -2.08 1.59 19.02
C VAL A 297 -2.04 0.52 17.93
N ASN A 298 -1.53 0.90 16.76
CA ASN A 298 -1.36 -0.02 15.65
C ASN A 298 -0.05 -0.80 15.81
N LEU A 299 -0.14 -2.13 15.77
CA LEU A 299 0.98 -3.05 15.90
C LEU A 299 1.33 -3.61 14.52
N ASP A 300 2.62 -3.63 14.20
CA ASP A 300 3.10 -4.19 12.94
C ASP A 300 4.49 -4.81 13.07
N ALA A 301 4.72 -5.89 12.31
CA ALA A 301 6.00 -6.58 12.20
C ALA A 301 6.69 -6.98 13.53
N ILE A 302 5.92 -7.33 14.57
CA ILE A 302 6.47 -7.67 15.90
C ILE A 302 7.11 -9.06 15.91
N GLN A 303 8.43 -9.10 15.73
CA GLN A 303 9.21 -10.34 15.62
C GLN A 303 9.97 -10.76 16.90
N SER A 304 10.15 -9.85 17.86
CA SER A 304 10.95 -10.08 19.06
C SER A 304 10.31 -9.48 20.30
N ILE A 305 10.51 -10.13 21.44
CA ILE A 305 10.13 -9.62 22.76
C ILE A 305 11.14 -8.61 23.31
N ASP A 306 12.39 -8.65 22.83
CA ASP A 306 13.50 -7.86 23.39
C ASP A 306 13.60 -6.46 22.75
N TYR A 307 12.90 -6.23 21.65
CA TYR A 307 12.98 -4.99 20.91
C TYR A 307 11.60 -4.59 20.37
N ILE A 308 11.08 -3.49 20.90
CA ILE A 308 9.89 -2.80 20.43
C ILE A 308 10.33 -1.39 20.05
N ALA A 309 9.94 -0.96 18.85
CA ALA A 309 10.18 0.39 18.36
C ALA A 309 8.84 1.05 18.08
N PHE A 310 8.75 2.33 18.43
CA PHE A 310 7.59 3.17 18.12
C PHE A 310 7.92 4.04 16.92
N SER A 311 7.08 3.99 15.89
CA SER A 311 7.14 4.92 14.76
C SER A 311 6.21 6.09 15.02
N ASP A 312 6.74 7.30 14.95
CA ASP A 312 5.96 8.54 15.07
C ASP A 312 5.57 9.13 13.69
N LYS A 313 6.02 8.51 12.60
CA LYS A 313 5.80 9.00 11.24
C LYS A 313 5.83 7.88 10.19
N GLU A 314 4.85 7.90 9.28
CA GLU A 314 4.88 7.13 8.03
C GLU A 314 5.32 8.05 6.87
N PRO A 315 6.56 7.92 6.36
CA PRO A 315 7.08 8.83 5.34
C PRO A 315 6.38 8.71 3.99
N THR A 316 5.86 7.53 3.64
CA THR A 316 5.27 7.25 2.31
C THR A 316 4.01 8.06 2.10
N THR A 317 3.08 8.01 3.06
CA THR A 317 1.83 8.79 3.05
C THR A 317 2.00 10.18 3.68
N ARG A 318 3.13 10.40 4.38
CA ARG A 318 3.44 11.62 5.17
C ARG A 318 2.53 11.77 6.38
N THR A 319 2.04 10.66 6.93
CA THR A 319 1.23 10.65 8.15
C THR A 319 2.13 10.90 9.36
N ILE A 320 1.73 11.84 10.22
CA ILE A 320 2.37 12.10 11.52
C ILE A 320 1.46 11.47 12.58
N HIS A 321 2.04 10.64 13.44
CA HIS A 321 1.32 9.99 14.54
C HIS A 321 1.30 10.89 15.79
N SER A 322 0.40 10.58 16.73
CA SER A 322 0.25 11.36 17.96
C SER A 322 1.50 11.22 18.83
N GLU A 323 2.22 12.33 19.04
CA GLU A 323 3.37 12.39 19.93
C GLU A 323 2.97 12.03 21.38
N GLU A 324 1.78 12.46 21.81
CA GLU A 324 1.25 12.15 23.13
C GLU A 324 1.07 10.65 23.34
N VAL A 325 0.52 9.93 22.35
CA VAL A 325 0.34 8.48 22.44
C VAL A 325 1.69 7.76 22.42
N VAL A 326 2.63 8.20 21.57
CA VAL A 326 3.97 7.63 21.50
C VAL A 326 4.73 7.79 22.83
N GLN A 327 4.60 8.94 23.51
CA GLN A 327 5.24 9.17 24.81
C GLN A 327 4.64 8.32 25.95
N LYS A 328 3.40 7.83 25.80
CA LYS A 328 2.72 6.98 26.79
C LYS A 328 3.11 5.50 26.70
N LEU A 329 3.67 5.05 25.58
CA LEU A 329 4.00 3.64 25.29
C LEU A 329 5.46 3.30 25.63
#